data_AF-A0A535YVE3-F1
#
_entry.id   AF-A0A535YVE3-F1
#
_cell.length_a   1.000
_cell.length_b   1.000
_cell.length_c   1.000
_cell.angle_alpha   90.00
_cell.angle_beta   90.00
_cell.angle_gamma   90.00
#
_symmetry.space_group_name_H-M   'P 1'
#
loop_
_entity.id
_entity.type
_entity.pdbx_description
1 polymer ?
#
loop_
_entity_poly.entity_id
_entity_poly.type
_entity_poly.pdbx_seq_one_letter_code
_entity_poly.pdbx_strand_id
1 'polypeptide(L)'
;MSPRSRVVRLTNLPTVQARGTARYCDPLRVAGCGRLTPQKHPEFFAAVARLSSAADLPFTFTWVGDGPAHYRKLLLRSGVTVTGWLSSDDVAKQLAQCTVFLHTALYEGSPFALLDAAALGLPVVGRPVPGLRELHWIRHMTTPRKALDVLQSMSGRENWSVSSQATTTAIHQLLTEVLTNKLSPRQACISISNCGPCTALGRAGRRRHRRLHRDRPDVAQIRDIGMIRLWPLFELSFDARIRTSCGAYSHLALSAARPRL
;
A
#
# COMPACT_ATOMS: atom_id res chain seq x y z
N MET A 1 -42.72 5.32 -12.17
CA MET A 1 -41.59 5.28 -11.21
C MET A 1 -40.29 5.24 -11.99
N SER A 2 -39.44 6.26 -11.88
CA SER A 2 -38.08 6.21 -12.44
C SER A 2 -37.28 5.09 -11.75
N PRO A 3 -36.46 4.29 -12.45
CA PRO A 3 -35.63 3.28 -11.80
C PRO A 3 -34.73 3.97 -10.75
N ARG A 4 -34.75 3.48 -9.51
CA ARG A 4 -33.82 3.95 -8.48
C ARG A 4 -32.40 3.59 -8.91
N SER A 5 -31.65 4.58 -9.40
CA SER A 5 -30.22 4.43 -9.68
C SER A 5 -29.47 4.15 -8.38
N ARG A 6 -28.78 3.00 -8.30
CA ARG A 6 -27.91 2.66 -7.18
C ARG A 6 -26.52 3.22 -7.43
N VAL A 7 -26.07 4.13 -6.57
CA VAL A 7 -24.69 4.64 -6.59
C VAL A 7 -23.80 3.65 -5.81
N VAL A 8 -22.73 3.18 -6.45
CA VAL A 8 -21.71 2.33 -5.81
C VAL A 8 -20.38 3.07 -5.89
N ARG A 9 -19.72 3.27 -4.74
CA ARG A 9 -18.39 3.88 -4.69
C ARG A 9 -17.34 2.80 -4.89
N LEU A 10 -16.58 2.91 -5.98
CA LEU A 10 -15.43 2.05 -6.24
C LEU A 10 -14.16 2.81 -5.88
N THR A 11 -13.48 2.38 -4.82
CA THR A 11 -12.18 2.93 -4.45
C THR A 11 -11.12 2.45 -5.45
N ASN A 12 -10.25 3.37 -5.87
CA ASN A 12 -9.09 3.03 -6.68
C ASN A 12 -8.14 2.11 -5.89
N LEU A 13 -7.45 1.23 -6.60
CA LEU A 13 -6.38 0.41 -6.03
C LEU A 13 -5.03 0.97 -6.48
N PRO A 14 -3.96 0.75 -5.70
CA PRO A 14 -2.59 0.96 -6.17
C PRO A 14 -2.38 0.26 -7.50
N THR A 15 -1.65 0.92 -8.38
CA THR A 15 -1.15 0.37 -9.65
C THR A 15 0.14 -0.42 -9.45
N VAL A 16 0.84 -0.19 -8.34
CA VAL A 16 2.05 -0.93 -7.96
C VAL A 16 1.76 -2.02 -6.93
N GLN A 17 2.61 -3.04 -6.87
CA GLN A 17 2.46 -4.09 -5.86
C GLN A 17 2.81 -3.55 -4.46
N ALA A 18 1.91 -3.80 -3.49
CA ALA A 18 2.12 -3.44 -2.09
C ALA A 18 3.20 -4.35 -1.46
N ARG A 19 4.44 -3.86 -1.45
CA ARG A 19 5.62 -4.61 -0.98
C ARG A 19 6.36 -3.94 0.19
N GLY A 20 5.99 -2.73 0.61
CA GLY A 20 6.65 -2.05 1.74
C GLY A 20 8.17 -1.90 1.57
N THR A 21 8.60 -1.49 0.37
CA THR A 21 10.02 -1.50 -0.03
C THR A 21 10.77 -0.23 0.33
N ALA A 22 10.06 0.85 0.71
CA ALA A 22 10.68 2.10 1.09
C ALA A 22 11.65 1.92 2.26
N ARG A 23 12.69 2.76 2.27
CA ARG A 23 13.74 2.76 3.29
C ARG A 23 13.99 4.19 3.75
N TYR A 24 14.24 4.34 5.05
CA TYR A 24 14.77 5.58 5.58
C TYR A 24 16.13 5.87 4.93
N CYS A 25 16.30 7.08 4.42
CA CYS A 25 17.60 7.62 4.06
C CYS A 25 17.74 9.05 4.58
N ASP A 26 18.99 9.41 4.83
CA ASP A 26 19.42 10.73 5.27
C ASP A 26 20.54 11.18 4.31
N PRO A 27 20.38 12.29 3.57
CA PRO A 27 19.27 13.25 3.56
C PRO A 27 17.89 12.67 3.16
N LEU A 28 16.80 13.26 3.66
CA LEU A 28 15.45 12.88 3.22
C LEU A 28 15.25 13.15 1.72
N ARG A 29 14.70 12.17 1.01
CA ARG A 29 14.32 12.26 -0.41
C ARG A 29 12.81 12.41 -0.52
N VAL A 30 12.36 13.60 -0.90
CA VAL A 30 10.94 13.97 -0.99
C VAL A 30 10.44 13.79 -2.41
N ALA A 31 9.41 12.97 -2.60
CA ALA A 31 8.80 12.72 -3.90
C ALA A 31 7.44 13.40 -4.05
N GLY A 32 7.21 14.04 -5.19
CA GLY A 32 5.87 14.31 -5.73
C GLY A 32 5.65 13.44 -6.97
N CYS A 33 4.39 13.16 -7.34
CA CYS A 33 4.11 12.38 -8.54
C CYS A 33 2.78 12.79 -9.20
N GLY A 34 2.80 12.88 -10.53
CA GLY A 34 1.63 13.13 -11.37
C GLY A 34 1.90 14.12 -12.49
N ARG A 35 0.85 14.42 -13.26
CA ARG A 35 0.90 15.46 -14.29
C ARG A 35 1.11 16.84 -13.65
N LEU A 36 1.99 17.66 -14.23
CA LEU A 36 2.10 19.06 -13.84
C LEU A 36 0.88 19.82 -14.33
N THR A 37 -0.08 20.04 -13.44
CA THR A 37 -1.32 20.78 -13.70
C THR A 37 -1.64 21.68 -12.50
N PRO A 38 -2.53 22.69 -12.66
CA PRO A 38 -3.01 23.47 -11.53
C PRO A 38 -3.56 22.60 -10.41
N GLN A 39 -4.27 21.51 -10.74
CA GLN A 39 -4.77 20.54 -9.76
C GLN A 39 -3.66 19.99 -8.86
N LYS A 40 -2.52 19.57 -9.42
CA LYS A 40 -1.40 18.99 -8.65
C LYS A 40 -0.57 20.05 -7.92
N HIS A 41 -0.77 21.32 -8.26
CA HIS A 41 -0.21 22.49 -7.60
C HIS A 41 1.33 22.45 -7.49
N PRO A 42 2.05 22.32 -8.63
CA PRO A 42 3.52 22.28 -8.65
C PRO A 42 4.17 23.53 -8.04
N GLU A 43 3.47 24.67 -8.02
CA GLU A 43 3.92 25.90 -7.37
C GLU A 43 4.10 25.73 -5.86
N PHE A 44 3.22 24.97 -5.21
CA PHE A 44 3.34 24.65 -3.79
C PHE A 44 4.54 23.74 -3.53
N PHE A 45 4.70 22.70 -4.36
CA PHE A 45 5.85 21.80 -4.27
C PHE A 45 7.18 22.57 -4.45
N ALA A 46 7.24 23.45 -5.45
CA ALA A 46 8.35 24.37 -5.68
C ALA A 46 8.61 25.30 -4.48
N ALA A 47 7.57 25.81 -3.84
CA ALA A 47 7.71 26.65 -2.65
C ALA A 47 8.31 25.88 -1.46
N VAL A 48 7.92 24.63 -1.23
CA VAL A 48 8.52 23.78 -0.19
C VAL A 48 10.01 23.56 -0.47
N ALA A 49 10.38 23.20 -1.71
CA ALA A 49 11.76 23.00 -2.10
C ALA A 49 12.63 24.26 -1.91
N ARG A 50 12.11 25.43 -2.31
CA ARG A 50 12.81 26.72 -2.11
C ARG A 50 12.99 27.07 -0.63
N LEU A 51 11.96 26.87 0.20
CA LEU A 51 12.06 27.11 1.63
C LEU A 51 13.06 26.15 2.29
N SER A 52 13.10 24.89 1.85
CA SER A 52 14.09 23.92 2.31
C SER A 52 15.51 24.37 1.98
N SER A 53 15.75 24.82 0.74
CA SER A 53 17.06 25.31 0.31
C SER A 53 17.45 26.61 1.04
N ALA A 54 16.52 27.54 1.22
CA ALA A 54 16.78 28.79 1.95
C ALA A 54 17.08 28.58 3.44
N ALA A 55 16.62 27.47 4.03
CA ALA A 55 16.89 27.08 5.40
C ALA A 55 18.09 26.11 5.52
N ASP A 56 18.84 25.89 4.43
CA ASP A 56 19.98 24.96 4.35
C ASP A 56 19.66 23.54 4.86
N LEU A 57 18.43 23.08 4.60
CA LEU A 57 18.01 21.76 5.02
C LEU A 57 18.46 20.71 4.00
N PRO A 58 19.01 19.57 4.46
CA PRO A 58 19.54 18.54 3.58
C PRO A 58 18.40 17.68 3.05
N PHE A 59 17.48 18.26 2.27
CA PHE A 59 16.40 17.52 1.61
C PHE A 59 16.59 17.59 0.10
N THR A 60 16.31 16.47 -0.58
CA THR A 60 16.28 16.43 -2.04
C THR A 60 14.85 16.25 -2.52
N PHE A 61 14.50 16.90 -3.63
CA PHE A 61 13.14 16.91 -4.14
C PHE A 61 13.08 16.34 -5.55
N THR A 62 12.20 15.37 -5.77
CA THR A 62 11.96 14.78 -7.09
C THR A 62 10.47 14.84 -7.42
N TRP A 63 10.14 15.29 -8.63
CA TRP A 63 8.81 15.18 -9.20
C TRP A 63 8.79 14.10 -10.27
N VAL A 64 7.99 13.06 -10.04
CA VAL A 64 7.79 11.95 -10.98
C VAL A 64 6.63 12.28 -11.93
N GLY A 65 6.92 12.41 -13.21
CA GLY A 65 5.98 12.86 -14.24
C GLY A 65 6.38 14.18 -14.89
N ASP A 66 5.50 14.73 -15.72
CA ASP A 66 5.77 15.96 -16.46
C ASP A 66 4.49 16.75 -16.79
N GLY A 67 4.63 17.86 -17.51
CA GLY A 67 3.54 18.63 -18.09
C GLY A 67 4.02 19.90 -18.79
N PRO A 68 3.22 20.98 -18.81
CA PRO A 68 3.57 22.21 -19.50
C PRO A 68 4.93 22.78 -19.10
N ALA A 69 5.66 23.32 -20.09
CA ALA A 69 7.03 23.78 -19.93
C ALA A 69 7.22 24.82 -18.82
N HIS A 70 6.23 25.67 -18.54
CA HIS A 70 6.32 26.66 -17.48
C HIS A 70 6.38 26.01 -16.08
N TYR A 71 5.62 24.95 -15.84
CA TYR A 71 5.68 24.20 -14.57
C TYR A 71 6.95 23.38 -14.44
N ARG A 72 7.39 22.73 -15.53
CA ARG A 72 8.68 22.03 -15.53
C ARG A 72 9.83 23.00 -15.19
N LYS A 73 9.88 24.16 -15.85
CA LYS A 73 10.88 25.21 -15.58
C LYS A 73 10.80 25.74 -14.14
N LEU A 74 9.59 25.93 -13.60
CA LEU A 74 9.39 26.35 -12.22
C LEU A 74 10.00 25.36 -11.21
N LEU A 75 9.74 24.06 -11.39
CA LEU A 75 10.28 23.02 -10.53
C LEU A 75 11.81 22.94 -10.64
N LEU A 76 12.35 22.89 -11.84
CA LEU A 76 13.80 22.85 -12.07
C LEU A 76 14.52 24.05 -11.43
N ARG A 77 13.99 25.27 -11.59
CA ARG A 77 14.53 26.49 -10.96
C ARG A 77 14.45 26.48 -9.43
N SER A 78 13.61 25.62 -8.86
CA SER A 78 13.42 25.48 -7.42
C SER A 78 14.31 24.38 -6.81
N GLY A 79 15.22 23.79 -7.59
CA GLY A 79 16.07 22.69 -7.16
C GLY A 79 15.38 21.32 -7.19
N VAL A 80 14.25 21.18 -7.88
CA VAL A 80 13.51 19.92 -8.00
C VAL A 80 13.94 19.17 -9.26
N THR A 81 14.30 17.90 -9.13
CA THR A 81 14.51 16.99 -10.26
C THR A 81 13.16 16.60 -10.86
N VAL A 82 12.97 16.75 -12.17
CA VAL A 82 11.74 16.33 -12.87
C VAL A 82 12.04 15.18 -13.83
N THR A 83 11.50 14.00 -13.55
CA THR A 83 11.87 12.76 -14.25
C THR A 83 11.35 12.69 -15.68
N GLY A 84 10.28 13.42 -16.00
CA GLY A 84 9.49 13.13 -17.19
C GLY A 84 8.52 11.96 -16.96
N TRP A 85 7.87 11.51 -18.04
CA TRP A 85 6.95 10.37 -17.99
C TRP A 85 7.72 9.05 -17.87
N LEU A 86 7.31 8.22 -16.91
CA LEU A 86 7.89 6.91 -16.65
C LEU A 86 6.83 5.81 -16.81
N SER A 87 7.27 4.58 -17.05
CA SER A 87 6.41 3.40 -16.95
C SER A 87 5.96 3.17 -15.50
N SER A 88 4.88 2.42 -15.27
CA SER A 88 4.43 2.09 -13.90
C SER A 88 5.52 1.43 -13.06
N ASP A 89 6.30 0.53 -13.65
CA ASP A 89 7.41 -0.13 -12.96
C ASP A 89 8.53 0.85 -12.60
N ASP A 90 8.83 1.80 -13.49
CA ASP A 90 9.86 2.81 -13.23
C ASP A 90 9.38 3.88 -12.25
N VAL A 91 8.09 4.22 -12.24
CA VAL A 91 7.49 5.01 -11.15
C VAL A 91 7.68 4.29 -9.82
N ALA A 92 7.40 2.98 -9.76
CA ALA A 92 7.57 2.21 -8.53
C ALA A 92 9.03 2.20 -8.05
N LYS A 93 10.00 1.97 -8.97
CA LYS A 93 11.43 2.04 -8.66
C LYS A 93 11.85 3.42 -8.17
N GLN A 94 11.38 4.47 -8.83
CA GLN A 94 11.72 5.85 -8.46
C GLN A 94 11.16 6.22 -7.08
N LEU A 95 9.91 5.87 -6.81
CA LEU A 95 9.28 6.11 -5.50
C LEU A 95 9.94 5.28 -4.40
N ALA A 96 10.32 4.02 -4.67
CA ALA A 96 11.01 3.17 -3.69
C ALA A 96 12.39 3.71 -3.25
N GLN A 97 13.02 4.55 -4.07
CA GLN A 97 14.29 5.23 -3.73
C GLN A 97 14.09 6.49 -2.88
N CYS A 98 12.85 6.91 -2.65
CA CYS A 98 12.50 8.10 -1.89
C CYS A 98 12.21 7.75 -0.42
N THR A 99 12.20 8.76 0.44
CA THR A 99 11.94 8.62 1.88
C THR A 99 10.51 8.98 2.23
N VAL A 100 9.93 9.98 1.56
CA VAL A 100 8.61 10.53 1.91
C VAL A 100 7.91 11.02 0.67
N PHE A 101 6.59 10.83 0.62
CA PHE A 101 5.75 11.31 -0.45
C PHE A 101 5.02 12.60 -0.04
N LEU A 102 5.20 13.67 -0.82
CA LEU A 102 4.60 14.98 -0.60
C LEU A 102 3.47 15.21 -1.61
N HIS A 103 2.23 15.13 -1.13
CA HIS A 103 1.02 15.27 -1.92
C HIS A 103 0.47 16.71 -1.85
N THR A 104 0.68 17.48 -2.91
CA THR A 104 0.38 18.93 -2.96
C THR A 104 -0.93 19.31 -3.64
N ALA A 105 -1.68 18.33 -4.17
CA ALA A 105 -2.86 18.62 -4.99
C ALA A 105 -3.94 19.42 -4.25
N LEU A 106 -4.67 20.25 -5.00
CA LEU A 106 -5.78 21.10 -4.52
C LEU A 106 -7.06 20.31 -4.26
N TYR A 107 -7.28 19.21 -4.99
CA TYR A 107 -8.44 18.34 -4.86
C TYR A 107 -8.12 16.94 -5.39
N GLU A 108 -8.65 15.92 -4.72
CA GLU A 108 -8.49 14.51 -5.08
C GLU A 108 -9.68 13.68 -4.63
N GLY A 109 -9.94 12.58 -5.34
CA GLY A 109 -10.91 11.57 -4.89
C GLY A 109 -10.23 10.35 -4.26
N SER A 110 -9.36 9.71 -5.04
CA SER A 110 -8.55 8.56 -4.63
C SER A 110 -7.30 8.52 -5.53
N PRO A 111 -6.26 9.30 -5.19
CA PRO A 111 -5.14 9.54 -6.10
C PRO A 111 -4.26 8.30 -6.22
N PHE A 112 -4.11 7.76 -7.44
CA PHE A 112 -3.24 6.61 -7.72
C PHE A 112 -1.82 6.81 -7.18
N ALA A 113 -1.20 7.97 -7.45
CA ALA A 113 0.15 8.27 -7.00
C ALA A 113 0.34 8.20 -5.47
N LEU A 114 -0.69 8.58 -4.71
CA LEU A 114 -0.67 8.48 -3.24
C LEU A 114 -0.85 7.03 -2.78
N LEU A 115 -1.76 6.28 -3.43
CA LEU A 115 -1.96 4.86 -3.17
C LEU A 115 -0.71 4.04 -3.50
N ASP A 116 -0.01 4.39 -4.57
CA ASP A 116 1.24 3.75 -4.98
C ASP A 116 2.36 4.04 -3.99
N ALA A 117 2.52 5.30 -3.59
CA ALA A 117 3.47 5.67 -2.54
C ALA A 117 3.20 4.91 -1.23
N ALA A 118 1.92 4.83 -0.83
CA ALA A 118 1.52 4.11 0.37
C ALA A 118 1.77 2.60 0.26
N ALA A 119 1.47 1.99 -0.89
CA ALA A 119 1.75 0.58 -1.18
C ALA A 119 3.25 0.24 -1.13
N LEU A 120 4.11 1.20 -1.45
CA LEU A 120 5.56 1.07 -1.30
C LEU A 120 6.04 1.33 0.13
N GLY A 121 5.17 1.76 1.03
CA GLY A 121 5.48 2.05 2.43
C GLY A 121 6.03 3.46 2.67
N LEU A 122 5.92 4.37 1.70
CA LEU A 122 6.35 5.75 1.92
C LEU A 122 5.38 6.45 2.88
N PRO A 123 5.86 7.05 3.98
CA PRO A 123 5.07 8.02 4.71
C PRO A 123 4.52 9.11 3.79
N VAL A 124 3.27 9.52 4.01
CA VAL A 124 2.61 10.55 3.21
C VAL A 124 2.42 11.83 4.00
N VAL A 125 2.94 12.93 3.45
CA VAL A 125 2.65 14.30 3.88
C VAL A 125 1.74 14.92 2.82
N GLY A 126 0.55 15.38 3.20
CA GLY A 126 -0.45 15.76 2.20
C GLY A 126 -1.40 16.86 2.64
N ARG A 127 -1.98 17.56 1.67
CA ARG A 127 -3.00 18.58 1.94
C ARG A 127 -4.32 17.95 2.44
N PRO A 128 -5.03 18.57 3.39
CA PRO A 128 -6.31 18.08 3.91
C PRO A 128 -7.48 18.40 2.97
N VAL A 129 -7.37 17.95 1.71
CA VAL A 129 -8.41 18.08 0.69
C VAL A 129 -9.57 17.12 0.96
N PRO A 130 -10.80 17.42 0.49
CA PRO A 130 -11.91 16.47 0.58
C PRO A 130 -11.48 15.09 0.06
N GLY A 131 -11.79 14.02 0.82
CA GLY A 131 -11.39 12.65 0.49
C GLY A 131 -10.08 12.19 1.14
N LEU A 132 -9.13 13.09 1.40
CA LEU A 132 -7.87 12.74 2.09
C LEU A 132 -7.83 13.16 3.56
N ARG A 133 -8.65 14.14 3.97
CA ARG A 133 -8.66 14.68 5.35
C ARG A 133 -8.99 13.64 6.43
N GLU A 134 -9.79 12.64 6.11
CA GLU A 134 -10.21 11.59 7.07
C GLU A 134 -9.17 10.47 7.20
N LEU A 135 -8.10 10.50 6.40
CA LEU A 135 -7.06 9.48 6.41
C LEU A 135 -6.00 9.83 7.46
N HIS A 136 -6.22 9.36 8.69
CA HIS A 136 -5.38 9.65 9.87
C HIS A 136 -3.90 9.25 9.74
N TRP A 137 -3.56 8.39 8.79
CA TRP A 137 -2.18 8.00 8.48
C TRP A 137 -1.45 9.01 7.59
N ILE A 138 -2.16 10.00 7.03
CA ILE A 138 -1.55 11.13 6.30
C ILE A 138 -1.21 12.23 7.31
N ARG A 139 0.04 12.70 7.27
CA ARG A 139 0.44 13.90 8.01
C ARG A 139 0.01 15.13 7.25
N HIS A 140 -0.97 15.85 7.78
CA HIS A 140 -1.54 16.98 7.08
C HIS A 140 -0.66 18.23 7.11
N MET A 141 -0.61 18.92 5.96
CA MET A 141 0.01 20.24 5.82
C MET A 141 -0.91 21.19 5.04
N THR A 142 -0.89 22.47 5.40
CA THR A 142 -1.73 23.51 4.76
C THR A 142 -0.91 24.57 4.04
N THR A 143 0.33 24.80 4.48
CA THR A 143 1.25 25.79 3.93
C THR A 143 2.61 25.17 3.62
N PRO A 144 3.40 25.77 2.71
CA PRO A 144 4.74 25.25 2.40
C PRO A 144 5.66 25.22 3.63
N ARG A 145 5.57 26.21 4.52
CA ARG A 145 6.30 26.24 5.79
C ARG A 145 5.90 25.07 6.69
N LYS A 146 4.59 24.83 6.86
CA LYS A 146 4.11 23.71 7.68
C LYS A 146 4.51 22.36 7.10
N ALA A 147 4.54 22.24 5.77
CA ALA A 147 5.06 21.04 5.10
C ALA A 147 6.52 20.79 5.49
N LEU A 148 7.34 21.83 5.55
CA LEU A 148 8.74 21.73 5.98
C LEU A 148 8.86 21.28 7.44
N ASP A 149 8.08 21.89 8.35
CA ASP A 149 8.09 21.51 9.77
C ASP A 149 7.73 20.02 9.95
N VAL A 150 6.77 19.52 9.16
CA VAL A 150 6.37 18.10 9.17
C VAL A 150 7.47 17.20 8.61
N LEU A 151 8.14 17.60 7.53
CA LEU A 151 9.28 16.85 6.98
C LEU A 151 10.45 16.80 7.99
N GLN A 152 10.71 17.90 8.68
CA GLN A 152 11.73 17.96 9.74
C GLN A 152 11.37 17.09 10.94
N SER A 153 10.12 17.05 11.37
CA SER A 153 9.71 16.15 12.47
C SER A 153 9.80 14.66 12.10
N MET A 154 9.87 14.35 10.80
CA MET A 154 10.11 13.01 10.27
C MET A 154 11.60 12.72 10.01
N SER A 155 12.48 13.68 10.24
CA SER A 155 13.92 13.44 10.22
C SER A 155 14.26 12.56 11.43
N GLY A 156 15.05 11.52 11.20
CA GLY A 156 15.32 10.46 12.17
C GLY A 156 14.58 9.15 11.86
N ARG A 157 15.33 8.04 11.92
CA ARG A 157 14.87 6.71 11.54
C ARG A 157 13.63 6.25 12.32
N GLU A 158 13.54 6.56 13.60
CA GLU A 158 12.44 6.11 14.47
C GLU A 158 11.11 6.78 14.08
N ASN A 159 11.08 8.11 14.02
CA ASN A 159 9.91 8.90 13.61
C ASN A 159 9.42 8.53 12.21
N TRP A 160 10.37 8.29 11.29
CA TRP A 160 10.07 7.80 9.96
C TRP A 160 9.43 6.40 9.99
N SER A 161 9.98 5.47 10.77
CA SER A 161 9.51 4.07 10.84
C SER A 161 8.07 3.99 11.34
N VAL A 162 7.72 4.77 12.37
CA VAL A 162 6.35 4.87 12.87
C VAL A 162 5.39 5.34 11.77
N SER A 163 5.77 6.38 11.03
CA SER A 163 4.94 6.94 9.95
C SER A 163 4.81 5.99 8.75
N SER A 164 5.89 5.27 8.43
CA SER A 164 5.96 4.26 7.36
C SER A 164 5.06 3.07 7.69
N GLN A 165 5.12 2.59 8.94
CA GLN A 165 4.31 1.48 9.41
C GLN A 165 2.82 1.85 9.42
N ALA A 166 2.47 3.05 9.91
CA ALA A 166 1.09 3.54 9.86
C ALA A 166 0.52 3.58 8.43
N THR A 167 1.32 4.07 7.48
CA THR A 167 0.92 4.13 6.06
C THR A 167 0.76 2.73 5.46
N THR A 168 1.71 1.83 5.75
CA THR A 168 1.70 0.44 5.26
C THR A 168 0.48 -0.32 5.81
N THR A 169 0.20 -0.20 7.11
CA THR A 169 -0.98 -0.83 7.72
C THR A 169 -2.27 -0.31 7.09
N ALA A 170 -2.39 1.01 6.90
CA ALA A 170 -3.59 1.60 6.34
C ALA A 170 -3.86 1.16 4.89
N ILE A 171 -2.83 1.08 4.04
CA ILE A 171 -3.03 0.61 2.67
C ILE A 171 -3.40 -0.88 2.64
N HIS A 172 -2.80 -1.72 3.51
CA HIS A 172 -3.20 -3.12 3.62
C HIS A 172 -4.65 -3.30 4.09
N GLN A 173 -5.12 -2.49 5.04
CA GLN A 173 -6.52 -2.48 5.47
C GLN A 173 -7.45 -2.09 4.32
N LEU A 174 -7.13 -0.99 3.62
CA LEU A 174 -7.92 -0.54 2.46
C LEU A 174 -7.99 -1.61 1.36
N LEU A 175 -6.86 -2.24 1.03
CA LEU A 175 -6.79 -3.32 0.05
C LEU A 175 -7.66 -4.51 0.48
N THR A 176 -7.59 -4.88 1.75
CA THR A 176 -8.38 -5.98 2.32
C THR A 176 -9.88 -5.66 2.22
N GLU A 177 -10.31 -4.49 2.66
CA GLU A 177 -11.71 -4.04 2.58
C GLU A 177 -12.23 -4.00 1.14
N VAL A 178 -11.43 -3.52 0.20
CA VAL A 178 -11.83 -3.45 -1.20
C VAL A 178 -11.96 -4.85 -1.79
N LEU A 179 -11.05 -5.78 -1.47
CA LEU A 179 -11.12 -7.15 -1.95
C LEU A 179 -12.29 -7.91 -1.33
N THR A 180 -12.51 -7.79 -0.02
CA THR A 180 -13.61 -8.48 0.68
C THR A 180 -14.98 -7.93 0.30
N ASN A 181 -15.11 -6.62 0.02
CA ASN A 181 -16.37 -6.03 -0.43
C ASN A 181 -16.64 -6.17 -1.93
N LYS A 182 -15.59 -6.31 -2.77
CA LYS A 182 -15.75 -6.57 -4.22
C LYS A 182 -15.98 -8.04 -4.56
N LEU A 183 -15.59 -8.95 -3.67
CA LEU A 183 -15.89 -10.37 -3.81
C LEU A 183 -17.20 -10.64 -3.09
N SER A 184 -18.28 -10.87 -3.85
CA SER A 184 -19.42 -11.58 -3.24
C SER A 184 -18.90 -12.90 -2.64
N PRO A 185 -19.55 -13.50 -1.61
CA PRO A 185 -19.12 -14.79 -1.06
C PRO A 185 -18.94 -15.88 -2.13
N ARG A 186 -19.56 -15.72 -3.31
CA ARG A 186 -19.44 -16.60 -4.47
C ARG A 186 -18.21 -16.36 -5.35
N GLN A 187 -17.59 -15.18 -5.29
CA GLN A 187 -16.42 -14.80 -6.11
C GLN A 187 -15.09 -14.95 -5.37
N ALA A 188 -15.11 -15.15 -4.05
CA ALA A 188 -13.91 -15.29 -3.22
C ALA A 188 -13.04 -16.53 -3.55
N CYS A 189 -13.55 -17.47 -4.35
CA CYS A 189 -12.78 -18.58 -4.93
C CYS A 189 -12.16 -18.19 -6.28
N ILE A 190 -11.29 -17.18 -6.34
CA ILE A 190 -10.41 -16.97 -7.49
C ILE A 190 -8.97 -16.76 -6.99
N SER A 191 -8.25 -17.88 -6.88
CA SER A 191 -6.81 -18.04 -7.12
C SER A 191 -5.86 -16.99 -6.52
N ILE A 192 -5.40 -17.23 -5.28
CA ILE A 192 -4.01 -16.91 -4.90
C ILE A 192 -3.19 -18.19 -5.16
N SER A 193 -2.80 -18.41 -6.41
CA SER A 193 -1.79 -19.42 -6.76
C SER A 193 -0.69 -18.74 -7.55
N ASN A 194 0.33 -18.25 -6.84
CA ASN A 194 1.65 -18.04 -7.40
C ASN A 194 2.60 -19.06 -6.75
N CYS A 195 2.38 -20.34 -7.04
CA CYS A 195 3.45 -21.33 -7.00
C CYS A 195 4.06 -21.35 -8.40
N GLY A 196 5.38 -21.12 -8.51
CA GLY A 196 6.12 -21.19 -9.77
C GLY A 196 5.98 -22.56 -10.46
N PRO A 197 6.47 -22.70 -11.71
CA PRO A 197 6.28 -23.92 -12.48
C PRO A 197 6.97 -25.12 -11.81
N CYS A 198 6.19 -26.04 -11.25
CA CYS A 198 6.63 -27.38 -10.85
C CYS A 198 6.80 -28.24 -12.11
N THR A 199 7.92 -28.09 -12.82
CA THR A 199 8.38 -29.09 -13.80
C THR A 199 9.02 -30.27 -13.08
N ALA A 200 8.20 -31.12 -12.48
CA ALA A 200 8.55 -32.51 -12.16
C ALA A 200 7.31 -33.22 -11.63
N LEU A 201 6.64 -34.03 -12.47
CA LEU A 201 5.92 -35.24 -12.03
C LEU A 201 5.51 -36.02 -13.29
N GLY A 202 6.02 -37.26 -13.37
CA GLY A 202 5.94 -38.13 -14.53
C GLY A 202 4.55 -38.69 -14.85
N ARG A 203 4.51 -39.52 -15.88
CA ARG A 203 3.32 -40.00 -16.64
C ARG A 203 2.19 -40.68 -15.83
N ALA A 204 2.34 -40.93 -14.53
CA ALA A 204 1.28 -41.49 -13.69
C ALA A 204 0.22 -40.46 -13.24
N GLY A 205 0.49 -39.15 -13.32
CA GLY A 205 -0.45 -38.10 -12.89
C GLY A 205 -1.60 -37.79 -13.87
N ARG A 206 -1.50 -38.21 -15.14
CA ARG A 206 -2.44 -37.78 -16.19
C ARG A 206 -3.78 -38.54 -16.23
N ARG A 207 -3.94 -39.65 -15.50
CA ARG A 207 -5.20 -40.42 -15.48
C ARG A 207 -6.19 -40.01 -14.38
N ARG A 208 -5.78 -39.24 -13.36
CA ARG A 208 -6.72 -38.70 -12.34
C ARG A 208 -7.38 -37.38 -12.73
N HIS A 209 -6.88 -36.68 -13.75
CA HIS A 209 -7.38 -35.36 -14.13
C HIS A 209 -8.69 -35.39 -14.97
N ARG A 210 -9.10 -36.56 -15.49
CA ARG A 210 -10.29 -36.69 -16.36
C ARG A 210 -11.56 -37.21 -15.67
N ARG A 211 -11.55 -37.50 -14.37
CA ARG A 211 -12.72 -37.99 -13.61
C ARG A 211 -13.27 -37.03 -12.54
N LEU A 212 -12.79 -35.78 -12.51
CA LEU A 212 -13.23 -34.75 -11.53
C LEU A 212 -14.14 -33.67 -12.13
N HIS A 213 -14.58 -33.81 -13.39
CA HIS A 213 -15.38 -32.80 -14.09
C HIS A 213 -16.88 -33.13 -14.23
N ARG A 214 -17.43 -34.13 -13.51
CA ARG A 214 -18.84 -34.49 -13.68
C ARG A 214 -19.77 -34.34 -12.48
N ASP A 215 -19.26 -34.16 -11.26
CA ASP A 215 -20.13 -33.91 -10.10
C ASP A 215 -19.63 -32.70 -9.32
N ARG A 216 -20.51 -31.71 -9.14
CA ARG A 216 -20.28 -30.54 -8.28
C ARG A 216 -20.21 -31.02 -6.82
N PRO A 217 -19.14 -30.71 -6.05
CA PRO A 217 -19.20 -30.85 -4.61
C PRO A 217 -19.56 -29.54 -3.92
N ASP A 218 -20.36 -29.70 -2.88
CA ASP A 218 -20.81 -28.68 -1.93
C ASP A 218 -19.66 -28.06 -1.13
N VAL A 219 -19.83 -26.79 -0.75
CA VAL A 219 -18.83 -25.95 -0.07
C VAL A 219 -18.70 -26.36 1.39
N ALA A 220 -17.94 -27.41 1.68
CA ALA A 220 -17.64 -27.78 3.08
C ALA A 220 -16.30 -28.52 3.32
N GLN A 221 -15.48 -28.79 2.29
CA GLN A 221 -14.23 -29.54 2.46
C GLN A 221 -13.07 -28.90 1.71
N ILE A 222 -12.44 -27.91 2.33
CA ILE A 222 -11.03 -27.59 2.11
C ILE A 222 -10.36 -27.73 3.48
N ARG A 223 -9.82 -28.92 3.74
CA ARG A 223 -8.81 -29.15 4.77
C ARG A 223 -7.44 -29.01 4.09
N ASP A 224 -6.50 -28.42 4.82
CA ASP A 224 -5.10 -28.13 4.47
C ASP A 224 -4.86 -26.80 3.73
N ILE A 225 -4.91 -25.71 4.49
CA ILE A 225 -4.23 -24.46 4.18
C ILE A 225 -2.95 -24.44 5.02
N GLY A 226 -1.80 -24.48 4.33
CA GLY A 226 -0.49 -24.26 4.94
C GLY A 226 -0.44 -22.88 5.59
N MET A 227 -0.03 -22.86 6.86
CA MET A 227 0.25 -21.65 7.63
C MET A 227 1.11 -20.66 6.84
N ILE A 228 0.56 -19.48 6.53
CA ILE A 228 1.37 -18.31 6.22
C ILE A 228 1.85 -17.75 7.56
N ARG A 229 3.16 -17.83 7.80
CA ARG A 229 3.82 -17.18 8.95
C ARG A 229 3.62 -15.66 8.86
N LEU A 230 2.68 -15.14 9.63
CA LEU A 230 2.70 -13.76 10.10
C LEU A 230 3.72 -13.70 11.26
N TRP A 231 4.86 -13.03 11.05
CA TRP A 231 5.91 -12.79 12.07
C TRP A 231 5.94 -11.28 12.37
N PRO A 232 6.19 -10.83 13.62
CA PRO A 232 5.22 -10.82 14.71
C PRO A 232 5.06 -9.39 15.26
N LEU A 233 3.92 -9.12 15.92
CA LEU A 233 3.89 -8.26 17.12
C LEU A 233 2.52 -8.25 17.81
N PHE A 234 1.50 -8.94 17.29
CA PHE A 234 0.25 -9.14 18.03
C PHE A 234 -0.32 -10.53 17.77
N GLU A 235 -0.36 -11.38 18.80
CA GLU A 235 -1.29 -12.50 18.87
C GLU A 235 -2.70 -11.93 19.03
N LEU A 236 -3.52 -12.02 17.97
CA LEU A 236 -4.96 -11.87 18.08
C LEU A 236 -5.56 -13.28 18.04
N SER A 237 -5.83 -13.83 19.22
CA SER A 237 -6.62 -15.05 19.38
C SER A 237 -8.08 -14.76 19.00
N PHE A 238 -8.57 -15.38 17.94
CA PHE A 238 -9.99 -15.44 17.61
C PHE A 238 -10.51 -16.82 18.04
N ASP A 239 -11.24 -16.90 19.16
CA ASP A 239 -11.91 -18.13 19.61
C ASP A 239 -13.22 -18.30 18.83
N ALA A 240 -13.18 -19.10 17.76
CA ALA A 240 -14.37 -19.55 17.05
C ALA A 240 -14.59 -21.05 17.35
N ARG A 241 -15.38 -21.35 18.39
CA ARG A 241 -15.82 -22.72 18.68
C ARG A 241 -16.79 -23.21 17.62
N ILE A 242 -16.35 -24.14 16.77
CA ILE A 242 -17.21 -24.92 15.89
C ILE A 242 -17.35 -26.32 16.48
N ARG A 243 -18.60 -26.68 16.83
CA ARG A 243 -18.99 -28.03 17.27
C ARG A 243 -18.79 -29.02 16.11
N THR A 244 -18.00 -30.07 16.32
CA THR A 244 -17.90 -31.20 15.41
C THR A 244 -18.84 -32.32 15.84
N SER A 245 -19.75 -32.70 14.95
CA SER A 245 -20.55 -33.92 15.06
C SER A 245 -19.77 -35.08 14.44
N CYS A 246 -18.81 -35.66 15.18
CA CYS A 246 -18.44 -37.06 15.04
C CYS A 246 -17.44 -37.40 16.16
N GLY A 247 -17.87 -38.22 17.11
CA GLY A 247 -17.01 -38.73 18.17
C GLY A 247 -16.01 -39.76 17.64
N ALA A 248 -14.74 -39.59 18.00
CA ALA A 248 -13.80 -40.66 18.29
C ALA A 248 -12.64 -40.06 19.06
N TYR A 249 -12.55 -40.40 20.35
CA TYR A 249 -11.42 -40.13 21.21
C TYR A 249 -10.26 -41.04 20.81
N SER A 250 -9.05 -40.50 20.74
CA SER A 250 -7.84 -41.23 21.11
C SER A 250 -6.75 -40.24 21.53
N HIS A 251 -6.46 -40.29 22.82
CA HIS A 251 -5.46 -39.52 23.54
C HIS A 251 -4.03 -39.83 23.07
N LEU A 252 -3.17 -38.81 22.97
CA LEU A 252 -1.77 -38.95 23.35
C LEU A 252 -1.31 -37.67 24.07
N ALA A 253 -0.88 -37.87 25.31
CA ALA A 253 -0.60 -36.84 26.29
C ALA A 253 0.70 -36.08 26.01
N LEU A 254 0.65 -34.75 26.18
CA LEU A 254 1.81 -33.89 26.38
C LEU A 254 2.29 -34.04 27.84
N SER A 255 3.52 -34.51 28.03
CA SER A 255 4.26 -34.28 29.27
C SER A 255 4.95 -32.93 29.20
N ALA A 256 4.59 -32.03 30.12
CA ALA A 256 5.16 -30.71 30.25
C ALA A 256 6.45 -30.76 31.10
N ALA A 257 7.55 -30.20 30.58
CA ALA A 257 8.71 -29.84 31.39
C ALA A 257 8.79 -28.30 31.47
N ARG A 258 8.53 -27.75 32.66
CA ARG A 258 8.87 -26.36 33.01
C ARG A 258 10.38 -26.24 33.20
N PRO A 259 11.04 -25.17 32.76
CA PRO A 259 12.34 -24.81 33.30
C PRO A 259 12.14 -24.02 34.61
N ARG A 260 12.78 -24.50 35.69
CA ARG A 260 13.22 -23.66 36.80
C ARG A 260 14.57 -23.07 36.41
N LEU A 261 14.70 -21.75 36.49
CA LEU A 261 15.41 -21.03 37.57
C LEU A 261 15.30 -19.53 37.29
#